data_AF-A0A166DYY1-F1
#
_entry.id   AF-A0A166DYY1-F1
#
_cell.length_a   1.000
_cell.length_b   1.000
_cell.length_c   1.000
_cell.angle_alpha   90.00
_cell.angle_beta   90.00
_cell.angle_gamma   90.00
#
_symmetry.space_group_name_H-M   'P 1'
#
loop_
_entity.id
_entity.type
_entity.pdbx_description
1 polymer ?
#
loop_
_entity_poly.entity_id
_entity_poly.type
_entity_poly.pdbx_seq_one_letter_code
_entity_poly.pdbx_strand_id
1 'polypeptide(L)'
;MAAPGDLVKTCFIEPMQGSFKKTPGTNPEAYFSSLSVKLSGFSDDVLKAAASSLIERATSSTWPYVGTITAACKSAQERLSAKDSGQSNPVRAGYPWPEDVAVRVLINQDAKLATSAALAGWHADLIDFVRREKRVPSMEEVEPFVVATLQRDARIEKQMEEALDVLRGEYNSKLEKLPANHRVQIMASSIANRRNRLAVMIAEEIEAREEVADDQL
;
A
#
# COMPACT_ATOMS: atom_id res chain seq x y z
N MET A 1 16.19 -22.82 16.95
CA MET A 1 14.79 -22.58 17.37
C MET A 1 14.76 -21.17 17.94
N ALA A 2 14.07 -20.24 17.27
CA ALA A 2 13.95 -18.87 17.76
C ALA A 2 13.10 -18.86 19.04
N ALA A 3 13.43 -17.98 20.00
CA ALA A 3 12.66 -17.89 21.24
C ALA A 3 11.22 -17.43 20.93
N PRO A 4 10.19 -17.86 21.68
CA PRO A 4 8.81 -17.46 21.45
C PRO A 4 8.58 -15.94 21.50
N GLY A 5 9.45 -15.18 22.18
CA GLY A 5 9.45 -13.72 22.15
C GLY A 5 9.91 -13.09 20.82
N ASP A 6 10.81 -13.76 20.08
CA ASP A 6 11.30 -13.27 18.79
C ASP A 6 10.22 -13.37 17.70
N LEU A 7 9.36 -14.39 17.77
CA LEU A 7 8.30 -14.60 16.78
C LEU A 7 7.21 -13.52 16.88
N VAL A 8 6.77 -13.18 18.09
CA VAL A 8 5.78 -12.11 18.26
C VAL A 8 6.34 -10.77 17.78
N LYS A 9 7.62 -10.52 18.03
CA LYS A 9 8.27 -9.28 17.59
C LYS A 9 8.31 -9.18 16.06
N THR A 10 8.85 -10.21 15.41
CA THR A 10 9.07 -10.22 13.94
C THR A 10 7.79 -10.38 13.12
N CYS A 11 6.86 -11.22 13.58
CA CYS A 11 5.70 -11.62 12.77
C CYS A 11 4.45 -10.80 13.10
N PHE A 12 4.45 -10.03 14.19
CA PHE A 12 3.30 -9.26 14.66
C PHE A 12 3.63 -7.80 14.94
N ILE A 13 4.59 -7.53 15.85
CA ILE A 13 4.85 -6.16 16.32
C ILE A 13 5.46 -5.29 15.22
N GLU A 14 6.55 -5.75 14.59
CA GLU A 14 7.26 -5.02 13.53
C GLU A 14 6.33 -4.67 12.33
N PRO A 15 5.50 -5.60 11.80
CA PRO A 15 4.52 -5.27 10.76
C PRO A 15 3.48 -4.22 11.19
N MET A 16 3.05 -4.25 12.46
CA MET A 16 2.00 -3.37 12.98
C MET A 16 2.48 -1.96 13.32
N GLN A 17 3.78 -1.78 13.60
CA GLN A 17 4.37 -0.46 13.86
C GLN A 17 4.17 0.52 12.68
N GLY A 18 3.97 0.01 11.46
CA GLY A 18 3.66 0.84 10.30
C GLY A 18 2.29 1.53 10.36
N SER A 19 1.30 0.93 11.05
CA SER A 19 -0.06 1.48 11.15
C SER A 19 -0.37 2.06 12.52
N PHE A 20 0.31 1.59 13.56
CA PHE A 20 0.04 1.97 14.94
C PHE A 20 1.30 2.58 15.57
N LYS A 21 1.23 3.86 15.93
CA LYS A 21 2.32 4.66 16.50
C LYS A 21 2.17 4.87 18.01
N LYS A 22 0.94 4.94 18.55
CA LYS A 22 0.68 5.28 19.97
C LYS A 22 0.15 4.07 20.74
N THR A 23 0.76 3.70 21.86
CA THR A 23 0.22 2.63 22.72
C THR A 23 -0.96 3.12 23.57
N PRO A 24 -1.97 2.28 23.85
CA PRO A 24 -3.01 2.65 24.80
C PRO A 24 -2.46 2.63 26.22
N GLY A 25 -2.42 3.80 26.86
CA GLY A 25 -1.95 3.99 28.24
C GLY A 25 -0.61 4.72 28.33
N THR A 26 -0.13 4.90 29.56
CA THR A 26 1.10 5.66 29.90
C THR A 26 2.38 4.82 29.94
N ASN A 27 2.29 3.49 29.88
CA ASN A 27 3.45 2.60 29.95
C ASN A 27 3.51 1.66 28.72
N PRO A 28 4.30 2.03 27.69
CA PRO A 28 4.47 1.23 26.47
C PRO A 28 5.15 -0.12 26.73
N GLU A 29 6.13 -0.18 27.63
CA GLU A 29 6.87 -1.41 27.93
C GLU A 29 5.96 -2.47 28.55
N ALA A 30 5.13 -2.07 29.52
CA ALA A 30 4.14 -2.96 30.13
C ALA A 30 3.13 -3.47 29.09
N TYR A 31 2.74 -2.62 28.13
CA TYR A 31 1.84 -2.99 27.04
C TYR A 31 2.47 -4.06 26.14
N PHE A 32 3.68 -3.83 25.60
CA PHE A 32 4.33 -4.79 24.69
C PHE A 32 4.78 -6.07 25.38
N SER A 33 5.14 -6.00 26.68
CA SER A 33 5.43 -7.19 27.48
C SER A 33 4.17 -8.05 27.67
N SER A 34 3.04 -7.43 28.06
CA SER A 34 1.75 -8.11 28.17
C SER A 34 1.30 -8.73 26.84
N LEU A 35 1.51 -7.99 25.74
CA LEU A 35 1.20 -8.45 24.39
C LEU A 35 2.03 -9.67 24.02
N SER A 36 3.34 -9.63 24.25
CA SER A 36 4.26 -10.73 23.96
C SER A 36 3.88 -12.01 24.72
N VAL A 37 3.53 -11.88 25.99
CA VAL A 37 3.08 -13.02 26.82
C VAL A 37 1.75 -13.59 26.33
N LYS A 38 0.80 -12.75 25.93
CA LYS A 38 -0.51 -13.20 25.45
C LYS A 38 -0.46 -13.81 24.06
N LEU A 39 0.52 -13.43 23.25
CA LEU A 39 0.65 -13.86 21.86
C LEU A 39 1.63 -15.03 21.65
N SER A 40 2.46 -15.37 22.64
CA SER A 40 3.48 -16.42 22.53
C SER A 40 2.94 -17.83 22.23
N GLY A 41 1.64 -18.06 22.41
CA GLY A 41 0.97 -19.34 22.14
C GLY A 41 0.44 -19.50 20.72
N PHE A 42 0.54 -18.48 19.86
CA PHE A 42 0.06 -18.54 18.47
C PHE A 42 1.20 -18.86 17.50
N SER A 43 0.89 -19.55 16.41
CA SER A 43 1.84 -19.81 15.34
C SER A 43 2.13 -18.55 14.51
N ASP A 44 3.26 -18.55 13.80
CA ASP A 44 3.66 -17.46 12.89
C ASP A 44 2.53 -17.07 11.91
N ASP A 45 1.94 -18.05 11.23
CA ASP A 45 0.86 -17.79 10.26
C ASP A 45 -0.35 -17.09 10.88
N VAL A 46 -0.69 -17.44 12.12
CA VAL A 46 -1.79 -16.80 12.87
C VAL A 46 -1.44 -15.36 13.21
N LEU A 47 -0.20 -15.12 13.66
CA LEU A 47 0.28 -13.79 14.00
C LEU A 47 0.26 -12.88 12.76
N LYS A 48 0.83 -13.33 11.64
CA LYS A 48 0.83 -12.58 10.38
C LYS A 48 -0.60 -12.29 9.90
N ALA A 49 -1.48 -13.28 9.90
CA ALA A 49 -2.87 -13.10 9.46
C ALA A 49 -3.65 -12.13 10.35
N ALA A 50 -3.42 -12.18 11.67
CA ALA A 50 -4.05 -11.26 12.61
C ALA A 50 -3.51 -9.83 12.47
N ALA A 51 -2.20 -9.65 12.30
CA ALA A 51 -1.57 -8.36 12.06
C ALA A 51 -2.15 -7.70 10.79
N SER A 52 -2.18 -8.42 9.67
CA SER A 52 -2.78 -7.93 8.42
C SER A 52 -4.25 -7.55 8.60
N SER A 53 -5.05 -8.38 9.29
CA SER A 53 -6.46 -8.07 9.52
C SER A 53 -6.69 -6.85 10.41
N LEU A 54 -5.79 -6.55 11.35
CA LEU A 54 -5.88 -5.38 12.22
C LEU A 54 -5.46 -4.11 11.47
N ILE A 55 -4.41 -4.20 10.65
CA ILE A 55 -3.94 -3.12 9.78
C ILE A 55 -5.06 -2.71 8.81
N GLU A 56 -5.73 -3.67 8.18
CA GLU A 56 -6.85 -3.40 7.25
C GLU A 56 -8.03 -2.69 7.90
N ARG A 57 -8.24 -2.90 9.19
CA ARG A 57 -9.37 -2.32 9.94
C ARG A 57 -8.95 -1.10 10.76
N ALA A 58 -7.71 -0.66 10.64
CA ALA A 58 -7.18 0.44 11.42
C ALA A 58 -7.87 1.75 11.03
N THR A 59 -8.64 2.31 11.96
CA THR A 59 -9.25 3.64 11.83
C THR A 59 -8.45 4.72 12.58
N SER A 60 -7.44 4.32 13.35
CA SER A 60 -6.59 5.22 14.14
C SER A 60 -5.15 4.71 14.17
N SER A 61 -4.21 5.63 14.43
CA SER A 61 -2.80 5.30 14.66
C SER A 61 -2.50 4.83 16.09
N THR A 62 -3.52 4.61 16.92
CA THR A 62 -3.35 4.07 18.28
C THR A 62 -3.45 2.55 18.24
N TRP A 63 -2.46 1.88 18.83
CA TRP A 63 -2.44 0.44 19.00
C TRP A 63 -3.75 -0.07 19.63
N PRO A 64 -4.36 -1.14 19.10
CA PRO A 64 -5.56 -1.70 19.70
C PRO A 64 -5.28 -2.24 21.12
N TYR A 65 -6.31 -2.31 21.96
CA TYR A 65 -6.15 -2.96 23.26
C TYR A 65 -5.75 -4.44 23.10
N VAL A 66 -5.00 -4.98 24.07
CA VAL A 66 -4.50 -6.36 24.05
C VAL A 66 -5.64 -7.38 23.89
N GLY A 67 -6.83 -7.10 24.44
CA GLY A 67 -8.03 -7.92 24.25
C GLY A 67 -8.49 -8.00 22.79
N THR A 68 -8.45 -6.88 22.06
CA THR A 68 -8.80 -6.82 20.63
C THR A 68 -7.78 -7.59 19.79
N ILE A 69 -6.50 -7.46 20.12
CA ILE A 69 -5.42 -8.16 19.42
C ILE A 69 -5.53 -9.67 19.61
N THR A 70 -5.69 -10.11 20.86
CA THR A 70 -5.85 -11.55 21.16
C THR A 70 -7.10 -12.13 20.50
N ALA A 71 -8.20 -11.38 20.41
CA ALA A 71 -9.39 -11.79 19.67
C ALA A 71 -9.12 -11.92 18.15
N ALA A 72 -8.33 -11.01 17.57
CA ALA A 72 -7.94 -11.10 16.17
C ALA A 72 -7.07 -12.34 15.90
N CYS A 73 -6.12 -12.65 16.78
CA CYS A 73 -5.30 -13.88 16.71
C CYS A 73 -6.16 -15.15 16.83
N LYS A 74 -7.12 -15.19 17.76
CA LYS A 74 -8.06 -16.33 17.86
C LYS A 74 -8.91 -16.49 16.60
N SER A 75 -9.45 -15.39 16.06
CA SER A 75 -10.23 -15.46 14.81
C SER A 75 -9.37 -15.90 13.62
N ALA A 76 -8.11 -15.47 13.55
CA ALA A 76 -7.17 -15.93 12.52
C ALA A 76 -6.86 -17.42 12.68
N GLN A 77 -6.64 -17.90 13.91
CA GLN A 77 -6.45 -19.31 14.21
C GLN A 77 -7.65 -20.17 13.80
N GLU A 78 -8.87 -19.76 14.16
CA GLU A 78 -10.10 -20.45 13.74
C GLU A 78 -10.23 -20.54 12.21
N ARG A 79 -9.90 -19.45 11.50
CA ARG A 79 -9.93 -19.44 10.02
C ARG A 79 -8.87 -20.36 9.40
N LEU A 80 -7.67 -20.39 9.97
CA LEU A 80 -6.58 -21.25 9.48
C LEU A 80 -6.86 -22.72 9.79
N SER A 81 -7.36 -23.03 10.99
CA SER A 81 -7.79 -24.39 11.33
C SER A 81 -8.97 -24.87 10.47
N ALA A 82 -9.89 -23.97 10.09
CA ALA A 82 -10.94 -24.30 9.12
C ALA A 82 -10.38 -24.58 7.71
N LYS A 83 -9.28 -23.91 7.31
CA LYS A 83 -8.59 -24.13 6.03
C LYS A 83 -7.91 -25.50 5.96
N ASP A 84 -7.29 -25.95 7.07
CA ASP A 84 -6.67 -27.28 7.18
C ASP A 84 -7.69 -28.43 7.20
N SER A 85 -8.95 -28.14 7.59
CA SER A 85 -10.05 -29.13 7.59
C SER A 85 -10.67 -29.42 6.21
N GLY A 86 -10.04 -28.95 5.12
CA GLY A 86 -10.48 -29.22 3.75
C GLY A 86 -11.70 -28.40 3.30
N GLN A 87 -12.22 -27.50 4.14
CA GLN A 87 -13.11 -26.43 3.68
C GLN A 87 -12.25 -25.34 3.06
N SER A 88 -11.95 -25.51 1.77
CA SER A 88 -11.34 -24.48 0.94
C SER A 88 -12.28 -23.27 0.89
N ASN A 89 -12.11 -22.35 1.83
CA ASN A 89 -12.52 -20.98 1.57
C ASN A 89 -11.62 -20.50 0.42
N PRO A 90 -12.19 -20.12 -0.73
CA PRO A 90 -11.39 -19.57 -1.82
C PRO A 90 -10.55 -18.44 -1.25
N VAL A 91 -9.28 -18.36 -1.67
CA VAL A 91 -8.42 -17.19 -1.49
C VAL A 91 -9.33 -15.99 -1.69
N ARG A 92 -9.73 -15.33 -0.60
CA ARG A 92 -10.68 -14.24 -0.69
C ARG A 92 -9.96 -13.22 -1.56
N ALA A 93 -10.48 -13.03 -2.77
CA ALA A 93 -10.37 -11.80 -3.50
C ALA A 93 -10.97 -10.71 -2.59
N GLY A 94 -10.18 -10.31 -1.59
CA GLY A 94 -10.47 -9.19 -0.73
C GLY A 94 -10.43 -7.95 -1.60
N TYR A 95 -11.21 -6.95 -1.22
CA TYR A 95 -11.17 -5.66 -1.90
C TYR A 95 -9.71 -5.16 -1.97
N PRO A 96 -9.26 -4.59 -3.11
CA PRO A 96 -7.95 -3.93 -3.18
C PRO A 96 -7.81 -2.94 -2.03
N TRP A 97 -6.59 -2.76 -1.51
CA TRP A 97 -6.42 -1.87 -0.36
C TRP A 97 -6.78 -0.45 -0.80
N PRO A 98 -7.24 0.41 0.11
CA PRO A 98 -7.27 1.85 -0.13
C PRO A 98 -5.88 2.35 -0.58
N GLU A 99 -5.84 3.37 -1.43
CA GLU A 99 -4.57 3.88 -1.99
C GLU A 99 -3.63 4.41 -0.89
N ASP A 100 -4.18 5.07 0.13
CA ASP A 100 -3.47 5.59 1.29
C ASP A 100 -2.83 4.48 2.15
N VAL A 101 -3.47 3.32 2.25
CA VAL A 101 -2.91 2.16 2.94
C VAL A 101 -1.74 1.59 2.12
N ALA A 102 -1.91 1.47 0.81
CA ALA A 102 -0.85 0.95 -0.06
C ALA A 102 0.38 1.87 -0.10
N VAL A 103 0.18 3.19 -0.14
CA VAL A 103 1.26 4.19 -0.06
C VAL A 103 2.03 4.05 1.24
N ARG A 104 1.32 3.97 2.39
CA ARG A 104 1.92 3.76 3.70
C ARG A 104 2.74 2.48 3.80
N VAL A 105 2.20 1.37 3.29
CA VAL A 105 2.92 0.08 3.27
C VAL A 105 4.15 0.14 2.39
N LEU A 106 4.04 0.73 1.20
CA LEU A 106 5.16 0.88 0.27
C LEU A 106 6.29 1.70 0.89
N ILE A 107 6.00 2.88 1.44
CA ILE A 107 7.02 3.76 2.04
C ILE A 107 7.67 3.10 3.25
N ASN A 108 6.91 2.31 4.01
CA ASN A 108 7.48 1.60 5.15
C ASN A 108 8.49 0.53 4.76
N GLN A 109 8.22 -0.20 3.67
CA GLN A 109 9.08 -1.29 3.23
C GLN A 109 10.22 -0.79 2.35
N ASP A 110 9.95 0.17 1.47
CA ASP A 110 10.93 0.73 0.54
C ASP A 110 10.55 2.15 0.07
N ALA A 111 10.88 3.15 0.90
CA ALA A 111 10.71 4.57 0.55
C ALA A 111 11.52 4.99 -0.69
N LYS A 112 12.66 4.35 -0.95
CA LYS A 112 13.52 4.67 -2.12
C LYS A 112 12.84 4.22 -3.41
N LEU A 113 12.23 3.03 -3.41
CA LEU A 113 11.43 2.56 -4.52
C LEU A 113 10.24 3.48 -4.80
N ALA A 114 9.54 3.92 -3.75
CA ALA A 114 8.43 4.87 -3.89
C ALA A 114 8.87 6.18 -4.54
N THR A 115 10.01 6.73 -4.10
CA THR A 115 10.58 7.97 -4.62
C THR A 115 11.03 7.82 -6.07
N SER A 116 11.76 6.74 -6.38
CA SER A 116 12.17 6.39 -7.74
C SER A 116 10.97 6.26 -8.69
N ALA A 117 9.91 5.58 -8.23
CA ALA A 117 8.70 5.40 -9.00
C ALA A 117 7.96 6.71 -9.28
N ALA A 118 7.93 7.61 -8.29
CA ALA A 118 7.31 8.93 -8.43
C ALA A 118 8.08 9.81 -9.42
N LEU A 119 9.41 9.84 -9.32
CA LEU A 119 10.29 10.60 -10.23
C LEU A 119 10.20 10.09 -11.67
N ALA A 120 10.10 8.78 -11.86
CA ALA A 120 10.02 8.16 -13.17
C ALA A 120 8.56 7.96 -13.69
N GLY A 121 7.55 8.34 -12.90
CA GLY A 121 6.14 8.39 -13.33
C GLY A 121 5.38 7.06 -13.36
N TRP A 122 5.94 5.97 -12.84
CA TRP A 122 5.32 4.63 -12.82
C TRP A 122 4.74 4.24 -11.45
N HIS A 123 4.74 5.15 -10.48
CA HIS A 123 4.20 4.94 -9.12
C HIS A 123 2.71 4.55 -9.09
N ALA A 124 1.90 4.99 -10.04
CA ALA A 124 0.48 4.61 -10.09
C ALA A 124 0.30 3.09 -10.28
N ASP A 125 1.09 2.46 -11.15
CA ASP A 125 1.05 1.02 -11.41
C ASP A 125 1.63 0.24 -10.22
N LEU A 126 2.71 0.76 -9.61
CA LEU A 126 3.28 0.21 -8.39
C LEU A 126 2.25 0.18 -7.25
N ILE A 127 1.53 1.27 -7.03
CA ILE A 127 0.49 1.34 -5.99
C ILE A 127 -0.65 0.37 -6.30
N ASP A 128 -1.09 0.24 -7.56
CA ASP A 128 -2.13 -0.74 -7.91
C ASP A 128 -1.69 -2.19 -7.67
N PHE A 129 -0.41 -2.50 -7.91
CA PHE A 129 0.15 -3.78 -7.52
C PHE A 129 0.08 -4.01 -6.01
N VAL A 130 0.58 -3.06 -5.21
CA VAL A 130 0.56 -3.18 -3.73
C VAL A 130 -0.88 -3.32 -3.21
N ARG A 131 -1.84 -2.62 -3.81
CA ARG A 131 -3.25 -2.69 -3.44
C ARG A 131 -3.87 -4.07 -3.71
N ARG A 132 -3.48 -4.71 -4.81
CA ARG A 132 -4.01 -6.00 -5.25
C ARG A 132 -3.31 -7.16 -4.54
N GLU A 133 -1.98 -7.15 -4.53
CA GLU A 133 -1.13 -8.22 -4.03
C GLU A 133 -0.80 -8.11 -2.53
N LYS A 134 -1.12 -6.97 -1.90
CA LYS A 134 -0.92 -6.72 -0.47
C LYS A 134 0.54 -6.80 -0.02
N ARG A 135 1.47 -6.55 -0.93
CA ARG A 135 2.93 -6.62 -0.72
C ARG A 135 3.66 -5.69 -1.69
N VAL A 136 4.92 -5.38 -1.39
CA VAL A 136 5.83 -4.70 -2.33
C VAL A 136 6.35 -5.72 -3.38
N PRO A 137 6.49 -5.31 -4.65
CA PRO A 137 7.02 -6.18 -5.71
C PRO A 137 8.50 -6.50 -5.51
N SER A 138 8.93 -7.65 -6.03
CA SER A 138 10.37 -7.95 -6.16
C SER A 138 11.01 -7.13 -7.29
N MET A 139 12.34 -7.09 -7.34
CA MET A 139 13.07 -6.37 -8.41
C MET A 139 12.70 -6.86 -9.82
N GLU A 140 12.46 -8.16 -9.99
CA GLU A 140 12.03 -8.75 -11.27
C GLU A 140 10.61 -8.31 -11.66
N GLU A 141 9.75 -8.05 -10.68
CA GLU A 141 8.38 -7.59 -10.90
C GLU A 141 8.30 -6.09 -11.18
N VAL A 142 9.35 -5.30 -10.89
CA VAL A 142 9.38 -3.85 -11.09
C VAL A 142 9.49 -3.47 -12.57
N GLU A 143 10.35 -4.17 -13.32
CA GLU A 143 10.60 -3.87 -14.74
C GLU A 143 9.30 -3.82 -15.59
N PRO A 144 8.36 -4.78 -15.45
CA PRO A 144 7.06 -4.71 -16.12
C PRO A 144 6.29 -3.39 -15.90
N PHE A 145 6.36 -2.77 -14.72
CA PHE A 145 5.64 -1.51 -14.46
C PHE A 145 6.25 -0.33 -15.23
N VAL A 146 7.57 -0.29 -15.29
CA VAL A 146 8.31 0.74 -16.04
C VAL A 146 7.98 0.63 -17.53
N VAL A 147 8.10 -0.57 -18.09
CA VAL A 147 7.81 -0.83 -19.51
C VAL A 147 6.35 -0.52 -19.84
N ALA A 148 5.40 -0.96 -19.01
CA ALA A 148 3.98 -0.68 -19.21
C ALA A 148 3.67 0.81 -19.17
N THR A 149 4.31 1.56 -18.27
CA THR A 149 4.17 3.02 -18.18
C THR A 149 4.69 3.70 -19.44
N LEU A 150 5.90 3.35 -19.90
CA LEU A 150 6.48 3.93 -21.13
C LEU A 150 5.60 3.66 -22.35
N GLN A 151 5.11 2.42 -22.51
CA GLN A 151 4.22 2.05 -23.62
C GLN A 151 2.88 2.79 -23.57
N ARG A 152 2.33 3.00 -22.37
CA ARG A 152 1.08 3.73 -22.17
C ARG A 152 1.26 5.20 -22.52
N ASP A 153 2.34 5.82 -22.07
CA ASP A 153 2.60 7.24 -22.29
C ASP A 153 2.83 7.52 -23.78
N ALA A 154 3.62 6.68 -24.47
CA ALA A 154 3.81 6.77 -25.92
C ALA A 154 2.49 6.58 -26.69
N ARG A 155 1.60 5.69 -26.23
CA ARG A 155 0.28 5.49 -26.84
C ARG A 155 -0.62 6.71 -26.66
N ILE A 156 -0.63 7.31 -25.48
CA ILE A 156 -1.44 8.50 -25.19
C ILE A 156 -0.95 9.67 -26.03
N GLU A 157 0.36 9.89 -26.12
CA GLU A 157 0.95 10.94 -26.94
C GLU A 157 0.56 10.78 -28.41
N LYS A 158 0.70 9.56 -28.96
CA LYS A 158 0.27 9.25 -30.33
C LYS A 158 -1.22 9.51 -30.54
N GLN A 159 -2.08 9.11 -29.61
CA GLN A 159 -3.53 9.37 -29.70
C GLN A 159 -3.87 10.86 -29.64
N MET A 160 -3.09 11.64 -28.88
CA MET A 160 -3.26 13.09 -28.80
C MET A 160 -2.86 13.77 -30.12
N GLU A 161 -1.74 13.34 -30.71
CA GLU A 161 -1.26 13.83 -32.00
C GLU A 161 -2.23 13.49 -33.13
N GLU A 162 -2.67 12.23 -33.24
CA GLU A 162 -3.66 11.81 -34.24
C GLU A 162 -4.97 12.60 -34.13
N ALA A 163 -5.46 12.81 -32.90
CA ALA A 163 -6.66 13.60 -32.67
C ALA A 163 -6.47 15.09 -33.02
N LEU A 164 -5.28 15.64 -32.79
CA LEU A 164 -4.94 17.00 -33.18
C LEU A 164 -4.92 17.15 -34.69
N ASP A 165 -4.32 16.20 -35.40
CA ASP A 165 -4.21 16.27 -36.86
C ASP A 165 -5.58 16.15 -37.54
N VAL A 166 -6.49 15.33 -37.01
CA VAL A 166 -7.88 15.30 -37.47
C VAL A 166 -8.54 16.68 -37.30
N LEU A 167 -8.45 17.29 -36.13
CA LEU A 167 -9.05 18.60 -35.88
C LEU A 167 -8.41 19.73 -36.71
N ARG A 168 -7.10 19.66 -36.96
CA ARG A 168 -6.40 20.62 -37.83
C ARG A 168 -6.88 20.50 -39.27
N GLY A 169 -7.05 19.27 -39.77
CA GLY A 169 -7.55 18.98 -41.11
C GLY A 169 -9.02 19.38 -41.30
N GLU A 170 -9.87 19.19 -40.29
CA GLU A 170 -11.29 19.53 -40.35
C GLU A 170 -11.54 21.04 -40.28
N TYR A 171 -10.76 21.78 -39.47
CA TYR A 171 -11.02 23.19 -39.17
C TYR A 171 -10.00 24.17 -39.77
N ASN A 172 -9.03 23.71 -40.57
CA ASN A 172 -7.89 24.53 -41.07
C ASN A 172 -7.24 25.38 -39.97
N SER A 173 -7.24 24.87 -38.74
CA SER A 173 -6.87 25.61 -37.55
C SER A 173 -5.46 25.22 -37.09
N LYS A 174 -4.67 26.18 -36.61
CA LYS A 174 -3.35 25.91 -35.99
C LYS A 174 -3.52 25.54 -34.51
N LEU A 175 -4.30 24.51 -34.22
CA LEU A 175 -4.49 24.05 -32.85
C LEU A 175 -3.20 23.40 -32.34
N GLU A 176 -2.62 23.98 -31.29
CA GLU A 176 -1.44 23.42 -30.61
C GLU A 176 -1.80 22.34 -29.59
N LYS A 177 -3.02 22.38 -29.04
CA LYS A 177 -3.50 21.46 -28.00
C LYS A 177 -4.96 21.07 -28.22
N LEU A 178 -5.32 19.86 -27.78
CA LEU A 178 -6.69 19.39 -27.83
C LEU A 178 -7.58 20.24 -26.92
N PRO A 179 -8.84 20.51 -27.32
CA PRO A 179 -9.82 21.12 -26.44
C PRO A 179 -10.00 20.31 -25.15
N ALA A 180 -10.23 21.00 -24.03
CA ALA A 180 -10.36 20.36 -22.70
C ALA A 180 -11.51 19.34 -22.62
N ASN A 181 -12.54 19.50 -23.45
CA ASN A 181 -13.69 18.60 -23.54
C ASN A 181 -13.47 17.43 -24.53
N HIS A 182 -12.33 17.36 -25.22
CA HIS A 182 -12.02 16.27 -26.13
C HIS A 182 -11.75 14.99 -25.35
N ARG A 183 -12.29 13.84 -25.80
CA ARG A 183 -12.23 12.57 -25.07
C ARG A 183 -10.81 12.14 -24.72
N VAL A 184 -9.87 12.26 -25.65
CA VAL A 184 -8.46 11.92 -25.44
C VAL A 184 -7.81 12.86 -24.41
N GLN A 185 -8.14 14.16 -24.44
CA GLN A 185 -7.64 15.13 -23.47
C GLN A 185 -8.17 14.84 -22.06
N ILE A 186 -9.45 14.49 -21.93
CA ILE A 186 -10.07 14.10 -20.65
C ILE A 186 -9.37 12.85 -20.09
N MET A 187 -9.13 11.84 -20.91
CA MET A 187 -8.43 10.62 -20.51
C MET A 187 -7.00 10.93 -20.03
N ALA A 188 -6.21 11.66 -20.83
CA ALA A 188 -4.84 12.03 -20.49
C ALA A 188 -4.79 12.83 -19.18
N SER A 189 -5.70 13.80 -19.04
CA SER A 189 -5.80 14.63 -17.82
C SER A 189 -6.19 13.79 -16.60
N SER A 190 -7.08 12.81 -16.74
CA SER A 190 -7.48 11.92 -15.65
C SER A 190 -6.29 11.08 -15.14
N ILE A 191 -5.48 10.53 -16.05
CA ILE A 191 -4.28 9.76 -15.72
C ILE A 191 -3.25 10.66 -15.03
N ALA A 192 -2.99 11.85 -15.59
CA ALA A 192 -2.06 12.82 -15.01
C ALA A 192 -2.50 13.27 -13.60
N ASN A 193 -3.79 13.57 -13.42
CA ASN A 193 -4.36 13.97 -12.13
C ASN A 193 -4.20 12.86 -11.08
N ARG A 194 -4.44 11.60 -11.46
CA ARG A 194 -4.24 10.46 -10.56
C ARG A 194 -2.76 10.32 -10.17
N ARG A 195 -1.84 10.40 -11.14
CA ARG A 195 -0.39 10.36 -10.87
C ARG A 195 0.01 11.49 -9.93
N ASN A 196 -0.42 12.72 -10.17
CA ASN A 196 -0.10 13.86 -9.30
C ASN A 196 -0.61 13.66 -7.88
N ARG A 197 -1.88 13.25 -7.72
CA ARG A 197 -2.45 12.96 -6.40
C ARG A 197 -1.65 11.91 -5.64
N LEU A 198 -1.27 10.80 -6.29
CA LEU A 198 -0.47 9.75 -5.66
C LEU A 198 0.95 10.22 -5.35
N ALA A 199 1.56 11.05 -6.20
CA ALA A 199 2.88 11.62 -5.93
C ALA A 199 2.87 12.53 -4.70
N VAL A 200 1.83 13.36 -4.55
CA VAL A 200 1.62 14.19 -3.36
C VAL A 200 1.46 13.32 -2.11
N MET A 201 0.62 12.29 -2.16
CA MET A 201 0.46 11.36 -1.03
C MET A 201 1.76 10.66 -0.65
N ILE A 202 2.60 10.32 -1.63
CA ILE A 202 3.91 9.71 -1.36
C ILE A 202 4.83 10.72 -0.68
N ALA A 203 4.89 11.96 -1.17
CA ALA A 203 5.72 13.02 -0.59
C ALA A 203 5.30 13.34 0.86
N GLU A 204 4.00 13.55 1.10
CA GLU A 204 3.46 13.85 2.43
C GLU A 204 3.78 12.74 3.45
N GLU A 205 3.69 11.47 3.05
CA GLU A 205 3.98 10.34 3.95
C GLU A 205 5.49 10.13 4.17
N ILE A 206 6.36 10.54 3.23
CA ILE A 206 7.81 10.58 3.44
C ILE A 206 8.16 11.70 4.43
N GLU A 207 7.66 12.92 4.22
CA GLU A 207 7.89 14.07 5.11
C GLU A 207 7.41 13.77 6.54
N ALA A 208 6.21 13.22 6.68
CA ALA A 208 5.65 12.82 7.98
C ALA A 208 6.46 11.73 8.71
N ARG A 209 7.41 11.06 8.04
CA ARG A 209 8.35 10.11 8.66
C ARG A 209 9.66 10.75 9.06
N GLU A 210 10.17 11.69 8.26
CA GLU A 210 11.37 12.44 8.60
C GLU A 210 11.14 13.27 9.87
N GLU A 211 9.98 13.93 9.99
CA GLU A 211 9.59 14.67 11.20
C GLU A 211 9.55 13.79 12.47
N VAL A 212 9.07 12.55 12.35
CA VAL A 212 8.97 11.62 13.49
C VAL A 212 10.34 11.05 13.88
N ALA A 213 11.28 10.95 12.93
CA ALA A 213 12.64 10.50 13.20
C ALA A 213 13.44 11.59 13.93
N ASP A 214 13.24 12.86 13.58
CA ASP A 214 13.91 14.00 14.21
C ASP A 214 13.39 14.27 15.63
N ASP A 215 12.11 14.03 15.91
CA ASP A 215 11.52 14.15 17.26
C ASP A 215 12.00 13.08 18.27
N GLN A 216 12.76 12.07 17.82
CA GLN A 216 13.28 10.97 18.66
C GLN A 216 14.79 11.07 18.96
N LEU A 217 15.45 12.15 18.50
CA LEU A 217 16.86 12.48 18.77
C LEU A 217 16.98 13.58 19.83
#